data_AF-A0A2N9G8N6-F1
#
_entry.id   AF-A0A2N9G8N6-F1
#
_cell.length_a   1.000
_cell.length_b   1.000
_cell.length_c   1.000
_cell.angle_alpha   90.00
_cell.angle_beta   90.00
_cell.angle_gamma   90.00
#
_symmetry.space_group_name_H-M   'P 1'
#
loop_
_entity.id
_entity.type
_entity.pdbx_description
1 polymer ?
#
loop_
_entity_poly.entity_id
_entity_poly.type
_entity_poly.pdbx_seq_one_letter_code
_entity_poly.pdbx_strand_id
1 'polypeptide(L)'
;MLLCTMSLTDWELSVRHYAGAKTCAGSAAPRIVHGAWLRKENPCGPIPPPVKVKETEVVTEEAVITTLRRALSFYSSIQAHDGHWPAESAGPLFFLQPIVMALYITGDLNAMFSPAHQKEIIRYLYNHQVLGVYEWSGCNPLPPEFWLLPNIFPIHPAVSLVHVSDTQGFHYTKYRQNVKLQSIGVYMPMSYLYGKRFVGPITGLVQSLRQELYNEPYHQINWNNARSTVAKEDLYYPHPLVQDMLWGVLHHVAEPILTCWPFSMLREKPLKAAIGHVRYEDENSQYLCIGSIEKVLCLIARWVEDPNSEAYKRHLARLPDNYWVAEDGLKIQSFGCQMWDAGFAIQAILSCNLNEEFGPTLRKSHDFVKASQVWQNPSDDFKAMYRHISKGAWTFSMQDHGWQVSDCTAEGLKVAILFSQMSPDLVGEKMETERFYDAVNVILSLQSSNGGFPAWEPQRAYRWLEKFNSSEFFEDALIEREYVECTSSAVQGLALFRKFYPKHRRTEIDSSISKAIQYIEDVQEPDGSW
;
A
#
# COMPACT_ATOMS: atom_id res chain seq x y z
N MET A 1 40.11 -8.04 -2.60
CA MET A 1 40.32 -9.38 -3.18
C MET A 1 40.59 -10.36 -2.04
N LEU A 2 39.54 -10.98 -1.48
CA LEU A 2 39.59 -12.19 -0.65
C LEU A 2 38.15 -12.66 -0.46
N LEU A 3 37.71 -13.56 -1.35
CA LEU A 3 36.40 -14.19 -1.29
C LEU A 3 36.44 -15.30 -0.23
N CYS A 4 35.70 -15.15 0.87
CA CYS A 4 35.42 -16.28 1.75
C CYS A 4 34.24 -17.09 1.20
N THR A 5 34.57 -18.17 0.49
CA THR A 5 33.62 -19.21 0.11
C THR A 5 33.06 -19.89 1.37
N MET A 6 31.79 -19.64 1.70
CA MET A 6 31.04 -20.54 2.57
C MET A 6 30.56 -21.76 1.78
N SER A 7 30.52 -22.92 2.44
CA SER A 7 30.21 -24.18 1.76
C SER A 7 28.70 -24.37 1.57
N LEU A 8 28.30 -25.11 0.53
CA LEU A 8 26.91 -25.54 0.31
C LEU A 8 26.33 -26.30 1.53
N THR A 9 27.19 -26.95 2.32
CA THR A 9 26.85 -27.63 3.57
C THR A 9 26.46 -26.69 4.70
N ASP A 10 27.01 -25.47 4.78
CA ASP A 10 26.63 -24.48 5.80
C ASP A 10 25.24 -23.87 5.51
N TRP A 11 24.92 -23.73 4.22
CA TRP A 11 23.59 -23.33 3.74
C TRP A 11 22.52 -24.36 4.13
N GLU A 12 22.73 -25.65 3.87
CA GLU A 12 21.80 -26.70 4.30
C GLU A 12 21.61 -26.78 5.82
N LEU A 13 22.67 -26.53 6.60
CA LEU A 13 22.58 -26.53 8.06
C LEU A 13 21.74 -25.37 8.61
N SER A 14 21.87 -24.18 8.02
CA SER A 14 21.03 -23.01 8.35
C SER A 14 19.54 -23.31 8.09
N VAL A 15 19.23 -23.83 6.89
CA VAL A 15 17.86 -24.20 6.49
C VAL A 15 17.24 -25.26 7.42
N ARG A 16 18.04 -26.24 7.87
CA ARG A 16 17.56 -27.28 8.82
C ARG A 16 17.29 -26.75 10.23
N HIS A 17 18.04 -25.76 10.71
CA HIS A 17 17.79 -25.14 12.02
C HIS A 17 16.47 -24.36 12.05
N TYR A 18 16.13 -23.67 10.95
CA TYR A 18 14.88 -22.93 10.81
C TYR A 18 13.62 -23.83 10.81
N ALA A 19 13.70 -25.04 10.27
CA ALA A 19 12.56 -25.96 10.22
C ALA A 19 12.17 -26.57 11.58
N GLY A 20 12.98 -26.42 12.63
CA GLY A 20 12.79 -27.06 13.94
C GLY A 20 12.00 -26.24 14.98
N ALA A 21 11.83 -24.94 14.78
CA ALA A 21 11.28 -24.03 15.78
C ALA A 21 9.74 -24.04 15.84
N LYS A 22 9.16 -24.98 16.59
CA LYS A 22 7.73 -24.91 16.97
C LYS A 22 7.50 -23.83 18.03
N THR A 23 7.01 -22.66 17.64
CA THR A 23 6.51 -21.64 18.56
C THR A 23 5.02 -21.86 18.85
N CYS A 24 4.64 -21.77 20.14
CA CYS A 24 3.26 -21.97 20.58
C CYS A 24 2.40 -20.70 20.42
N ALA A 25 2.15 -20.29 19.18
CA ALA A 25 1.10 -19.33 18.81
C ALA A 25 0.69 -19.56 17.35
N GLY A 26 -0.60 -19.52 17.05
CA GLY A 26 -1.16 -19.89 15.73
C GLY A 26 -1.01 -18.86 14.62
N SER A 27 0.04 -18.03 14.62
CA SER A 27 0.22 -16.95 13.64
C SER A 27 1.70 -16.72 13.28
N ALA A 28 1.96 -16.54 11.98
CA ALA A 28 3.19 -16.02 11.38
C ALA A 28 4.54 -16.62 11.86
N ALA A 29 4.88 -17.83 11.39
CA ALA A 29 6.29 -18.23 11.28
C ALA A 29 6.90 -17.62 9.99
N PRO A 30 8.14 -17.09 10.00
CA PRO A 30 8.79 -16.60 8.79
C PRO A 30 9.13 -17.77 7.85
N ARG A 31 8.36 -17.95 6.78
CA ARG A 31 8.54 -19.04 5.81
C ARG A 31 9.54 -18.60 4.74
N ILE A 32 10.64 -19.34 4.63
CA ILE A 32 11.81 -19.01 3.80
C ILE A 32 11.69 -19.68 2.42
N VAL A 33 11.92 -18.91 1.34
CA VAL A 33 12.00 -19.38 -0.06
C VAL A 33 10.77 -20.20 -0.50
N HIS A 34 9.67 -19.49 -0.75
CA HIS A 34 8.35 -20.09 -0.94
C HIS A 34 8.22 -21.03 -2.15
N GLY A 35 8.73 -20.68 -3.34
CA GLY A 35 8.39 -21.43 -4.57
C GLY A 35 8.74 -22.94 -4.54
N ALA A 36 9.95 -23.30 -4.09
CA ALA A 36 10.36 -24.69 -3.99
C ALA A 36 9.70 -25.44 -2.81
N TRP A 37 9.33 -24.72 -1.76
CA TRP A 37 8.73 -25.26 -0.55
C TRP A 37 7.22 -25.47 -0.68
N LEU A 38 6.48 -24.49 -1.24
CA LEU A 38 5.07 -24.61 -1.60
C LEU A 38 4.85 -25.78 -2.57
N ARG A 39 5.76 -25.98 -3.52
CA ARG A 39 5.74 -27.12 -4.45
C ARG A 39 5.99 -28.48 -3.79
N LYS A 40 6.55 -28.49 -2.57
CA LYS A 40 6.69 -29.69 -1.73
C LYS A 40 5.46 -29.93 -0.86
N GLU A 41 4.74 -28.87 -0.47
CA GLU A 41 3.48 -28.96 0.29
C GLU A 41 2.24 -29.18 -0.58
N ASN A 42 2.23 -28.68 -1.83
CA ASN A 42 1.22 -28.95 -2.84
C ASN A 42 1.70 -30.05 -3.81
N PRO A 43 1.28 -31.32 -3.61
CA PRO A 43 1.52 -32.38 -4.58
C PRO A 43 0.64 -32.17 -5.83
N CYS A 44 1.10 -31.30 -6.74
CA CYS A 44 0.54 -31.17 -8.08
C CYS A 44 1.02 -32.33 -8.98
N GLY A 45 0.25 -32.61 -10.04
CA GLY A 45 0.63 -33.60 -11.05
C GLY A 45 1.96 -33.28 -11.75
N PRO A 46 2.57 -34.28 -12.43
CA PRO A 46 3.84 -34.09 -13.12
C PRO A 46 3.71 -33.01 -14.21
N ILE A 47 4.66 -32.07 -14.24
CA ILE A 47 4.72 -31.06 -15.30
C ILE A 47 5.07 -31.76 -16.63
N PRO A 48 4.30 -31.53 -17.72
CA PRO A 48 4.60 -32.13 -19.01
C PRO A 48 5.99 -31.77 -19.56
N PRO A 49 6.58 -32.63 -20.43
CA PRO A 49 7.88 -32.36 -21.02
C PRO A 49 7.85 -31.10 -21.93
N PRO A 50 8.93 -30.30 -21.98
CA PRO A 50 8.99 -29.11 -22.81
C PRO A 50 8.89 -29.42 -24.31
N VAL A 51 7.98 -28.73 -24.99
CA VAL A 51 8.00 -28.60 -26.45
C VAL A 51 8.98 -27.48 -26.81
N LYS A 52 9.83 -27.70 -27.81
CA LYS A 52 10.69 -26.67 -28.41
C LYS A 52 10.23 -26.46 -29.85
N VAL A 53 9.88 -25.22 -30.18
CA VAL A 53 9.62 -24.78 -31.56
C VAL A 53 10.86 -24.01 -32.02
N LYS A 54 11.39 -24.30 -33.21
CA LYS A 54 12.51 -23.56 -33.80
C LYS A 54 12.02 -22.22 -34.40
N GLU A 55 12.91 -21.25 -34.57
CA GLU A 55 12.60 -19.92 -35.13
C GLU A 55 11.85 -19.95 -36.48
N THR A 56 12.06 -21.00 -37.28
CA THR A 56 11.46 -21.17 -38.61
C THR A 56 10.31 -22.18 -38.64
N GLU A 57 9.94 -22.78 -37.51
CA GLU A 57 8.84 -23.75 -37.42
C GLU A 57 7.50 -23.06 -37.14
N VAL A 58 6.44 -23.54 -37.79
CA VAL A 58 5.09 -23.05 -37.55
C VAL A 58 4.63 -23.52 -36.17
N VAL A 59 4.21 -22.58 -35.33
CA VAL A 59 3.65 -22.86 -34.00
C VAL A 59 2.34 -23.64 -34.17
N THR A 60 2.28 -24.85 -33.62
CA THR A 60 1.07 -25.68 -33.64
C THR A 60 0.21 -25.46 -32.39
N GLU A 61 -1.10 -25.68 -32.51
CA GLU A 61 -2.04 -25.62 -31.38
C GLU A 61 -1.63 -26.58 -30.25
N GLU A 62 -1.19 -27.80 -30.58
CA GLU A 62 -0.69 -28.77 -29.61
C GLU A 62 0.55 -28.27 -28.84
N ALA A 63 1.47 -27.55 -29.51
CA ALA A 63 2.63 -26.94 -28.88
C ALA A 63 2.22 -25.82 -27.91
N VAL A 64 1.21 -25.01 -28.27
CA VAL A 64 0.64 -23.98 -27.40
C VAL A 64 -0.04 -24.62 -26.19
N ILE A 65 -0.98 -25.54 -26.40
CA ILE A 65 -1.71 -26.22 -25.31
C ILE A 65 -0.75 -26.92 -24.35
N THR A 66 0.27 -27.61 -24.86
CA THR A 66 1.28 -28.27 -24.02
C THR A 66 2.11 -27.25 -23.24
N THR A 67 2.44 -26.10 -23.84
CA THR A 67 3.17 -25.03 -23.15
C THR A 67 2.32 -24.36 -22.06
N LEU A 68 1.04 -24.07 -22.34
CA LEU A 68 0.09 -23.56 -21.36
C LEU A 68 -0.11 -24.54 -20.22
N ARG A 69 -0.37 -25.83 -20.50
CA ARG A 69 -0.50 -26.87 -19.47
C ARG A 69 0.73 -26.93 -18.57
N ARG A 70 1.95 -26.82 -19.13
CA ARG A 70 3.19 -26.76 -18.34
C ARG A 70 3.28 -25.53 -17.45
N ALA A 71 2.95 -24.35 -17.98
CA ALA A 71 2.94 -23.11 -17.22
C ALA A 71 1.92 -23.18 -16.07
N LEU A 72 0.70 -23.63 -16.35
CA LEU A 72 -0.35 -23.79 -15.35
C LEU A 72 -0.03 -24.87 -14.31
N SER A 73 0.55 -26.02 -14.68
CA SER A 73 1.02 -27.03 -13.72
C SER A 73 2.15 -26.52 -12.83
N PHE A 74 3.04 -25.67 -13.34
CA PHE A 74 4.04 -24.98 -12.51
C PHE A 74 3.37 -23.98 -11.56
N TYR A 75 2.55 -23.09 -12.10
CA TYR A 75 1.95 -21.98 -11.38
C TYR A 75 0.95 -22.44 -10.30
N SER A 76 0.20 -23.51 -10.57
CA SER A 76 -0.64 -24.19 -9.55
C SER A 76 0.18 -24.77 -8.40
N SER A 77 1.42 -25.20 -8.66
CA SER A 77 2.29 -25.80 -7.63
C SER A 77 2.90 -24.80 -6.66
N ILE A 78 2.83 -23.50 -6.96
CA ILE A 78 3.24 -22.40 -6.08
C ILE A 78 2.06 -21.63 -5.48
N GLN A 79 0.83 -22.12 -5.63
CA GLN A 79 -0.33 -21.60 -4.90
C GLN A 79 -0.15 -21.82 -3.39
N ALA A 80 -0.64 -20.92 -2.55
CA ALA A 80 -0.73 -21.12 -1.11
C ALA A 80 -1.86 -22.08 -0.73
N HIS A 81 -1.81 -22.58 0.51
CA HIS A 81 -2.81 -23.52 1.05
C HIS A 81 -4.24 -22.96 1.11
N ASP A 82 -4.37 -21.64 1.27
CA ASP A 82 -5.59 -20.85 1.38
C ASP A 82 -6.11 -20.34 0.03
N GLY A 83 -5.34 -20.52 -1.06
CA GLY A 83 -5.78 -20.30 -2.44
C GLY A 83 -5.18 -19.11 -3.19
N HIS A 84 -4.42 -18.24 -2.52
CA HIS A 84 -3.71 -17.13 -3.19
C HIS A 84 -2.35 -17.55 -3.77
N TRP A 85 -1.64 -16.62 -4.40
CA TRP A 85 -0.26 -16.79 -4.82
C TRP A 85 0.65 -15.83 -4.04
N PRO A 86 1.54 -16.32 -3.17
CA PRO A 86 2.50 -15.46 -2.47
C PRO A 86 3.60 -15.00 -3.42
N ALA A 87 3.78 -13.69 -3.55
CA ALA A 87 4.86 -13.09 -4.34
C ALA A 87 5.57 -11.98 -3.55
N GLU A 88 6.77 -11.62 -4.03
CA GLU A 88 7.55 -10.52 -3.47
C GLU A 88 6.99 -9.17 -3.94
N SER A 89 6.43 -8.39 -3.02
CA SER A 89 6.07 -6.97 -3.20
C SER A 89 7.03 -6.05 -2.43
N ALA A 90 8.32 -6.28 -2.65
CA ALA A 90 9.43 -5.49 -2.12
C ALA A 90 10.23 -4.83 -3.26
N GLY A 91 11.34 -4.15 -2.93
CA GLY A 91 12.16 -3.40 -3.88
C GLY A 91 12.53 -2.00 -3.38
N PRO A 92 11.59 -1.20 -2.84
CA PRO A 92 11.90 0.11 -2.30
C PRO A 92 12.85 0.03 -1.09
N LEU A 93 14.05 0.60 -1.26
CA LEU A 93 15.14 0.55 -0.28
C LEU A 93 14.97 1.53 0.90
N PHE A 94 13.74 1.91 1.24
CA PHE A 94 13.42 2.84 2.33
C PHE A 94 12.34 2.34 3.31
N PHE A 95 11.91 1.07 3.19
CA PHE A 95 10.91 0.48 4.09
C PHE A 95 11.50 -0.17 5.36
N LEU A 96 12.70 -0.77 5.28
CA LEU A 96 13.26 -1.52 6.41
C LEU A 96 14.00 -0.62 7.41
N GLN A 97 14.67 0.46 6.98
CA GLN A 97 15.36 1.37 7.88
C GLN A 97 14.40 1.99 8.92
N PRO A 98 13.19 2.49 8.53
CA PRO A 98 12.21 2.98 9.50
C PRO A 98 11.79 1.92 10.52
N ILE A 99 11.56 0.67 10.11
CA ILE A 99 11.22 -0.43 11.03
C ILE A 99 12.37 -0.69 12.03
N VAL A 100 13.60 -0.80 11.54
CA VAL A 100 14.79 -1.02 12.39
C VAL A 100 14.98 0.14 13.37
N MET A 101 14.83 1.39 12.92
CA MET A 101 14.88 2.56 13.79
C MET A 101 13.77 2.56 14.84
N ALA A 102 12.53 2.28 14.46
CA ALA A 102 11.40 2.23 15.38
C ALA A 102 11.65 1.21 16.49
N LEU A 103 11.98 -0.03 16.10
CA LEU A 103 12.24 -1.12 17.05
C LEU A 103 13.49 -0.89 17.91
N TYR A 104 14.48 -0.16 17.43
CA TYR A 104 15.60 0.29 18.24
C TYR A 104 15.18 1.33 19.29
N ILE A 105 14.37 2.31 18.89
CA ILE A 105 13.87 3.38 19.77
C ILE A 105 12.95 2.83 20.86
N THR A 106 12.07 1.89 20.53
CA THR A 106 11.12 1.30 21.48
C THR A 106 11.75 0.24 22.39
N GLY A 107 12.89 -0.33 21.97
CA GLY A 107 13.60 -1.41 22.69
C GLY A 107 13.24 -2.83 22.23
N ASP A 108 12.31 -2.98 21.27
CA ASP A 108 11.77 -4.27 20.83
C ASP A 108 12.59 -4.96 19.72
N LEU A 109 13.72 -4.39 19.29
CA LEU A 109 14.56 -4.92 18.21
C LEU A 109 14.88 -6.41 18.35
N ASN A 110 15.27 -6.86 19.55
CA ASN A 110 15.61 -8.26 19.81
C ASN A 110 14.39 -9.17 19.99
N ALA A 111 13.20 -8.60 20.22
CA ALA A 111 11.95 -9.35 20.31
C ALA A 111 11.36 -9.61 18.91
N MET A 112 11.48 -8.65 17.98
CA MET A 112 10.91 -8.71 16.64
C MET A 112 11.90 -9.23 15.57
N PHE A 113 13.20 -8.99 15.75
CA PHE A 113 14.24 -9.57 14.90
C PHE A 113 15.08 -10.58 15.69
N SER A 114 14.89 -11.87 15.34
CA SER A 114 15.79 -12.94 15.75
C SER A 114 17.23 -12.64 15.31
N PRO A 115 18.27 -13.24 15.92
CA PRO A 115 19.66 -13.04 15.51
C PRO A 115 19.91 -13.32 14.02
N ALA A 116 19.11 -14.21 13.41
CA ALA A 116 19.18 -14.52 11.99
C ALA A 116 18.38 -13.52 11.12
N HIS A 117 17.26 -12.94 11.58
CA HIS A 117 16.68 -11.76 10.93
C HIS A 117 17.69 -10.59 10.93
N GLN A 118 18.32 -10.32 12.07
CA GLN A 118 19.33 -9.25 12.18
C GLN A 118 20.49 -9.45 11.20
N LYS A 119 20.98 -10.69 11.04
CA LYS A 119 22.03 -11.02 10.07
C LYS A 119 21.65 -10.70 8.62
N GLU A 120 20.43 -11.04 8.20
CA GLU A 120 19.94 -10.73 6.84
C GLU A 120 19.65 -9.24 6.65
N ILE A 121 19.17 -8.54 7.69
CA ILE A 121 18.96 -7.09 7.69
C ILE A 121 20.30 -6.33 7.53
N ILE A 122 21.35 -6.75 8.25
CA ILE A 122 22.70 -6.19 8.15
C ILE A 122 23.29 -6.38 6.73
N ARG A 123 22.82 -7.40 5.99
CA ARG A 123 23.23 -7.64 4.60
C ARG A 123 22.69 -6.60 3.61
N TYR A 124 21.69 -5.80 4.00
CA TYR A 124 20.83 -5.05 3.09
C TYR A 124 20.79 -3.52 3.35
N LEU A 125 21.26 -2.99 4.49
CA LEU A 125 20.95 -1.61 4.91
C LEU A 125 22.07 -0.66 5.35
N TYR A 126 21.82 0.63 5.11
CA TYR A 126 22.24 1.78 5.93
C TYR A 126 21.17 2.92 5.94
N ASN A 127 21.24 3.76 6.98
CA ASN A 127 20.84 5.19 7.11
C ASN A 127 19.47 5.64 7.70
N HIS A 128 19.43 6.90 8.23
CA HIS A 128 18.63 7.28 9.42
C HIS A 128 18.12 8.73 9.52
N GLN A 129 17.02 8.97 10.27
CA GLN A 129 16.64 10.31 10.79
C GLN A 129 16.04 10.33 12.22
N VAL A 130 14.96 9.58 12.52
CA VAL A 130 14.24 9.62 13.84
C VAL A 130 15.09 9.12 15.02
N LEU A 131 16.19 8.42 14.73
CA LEU A 131 17.15 7.84 15.69
C LEU A 131 17.90 8.87 16.56
N GLY A 132 17.66 10.17 16.37
CA GLY A 132 18.41 11.24 17.07
C GLY A 132 19.79 11.50 16.50
N VAL A 133 20.03 11.10 15.25
CA VAL A 133 21.27 11.37 14.50
C VAL A 133 21.16 12.57 13.55
N TYR A 134 20.04 13.28 13.54
CA TYR A 134 19.76 14.46 12.72
C TYR A 134 18.84 15.40 13.54
N GLU A 135 19.03 16.73 13.48
CA GLU A 135 18.23 17.68 14.26
C GLU A 135 16.93 18.11 13.55
N TRP A 136 15.80 18.19 14.28
CA TRP A 136 14.51 18.63 13.74
C TRP A 136 14.51 20.04 13.10
N SER A 137 15.48 20.89 13.46
CA SER A 137 15.67 22.22 12.85
C SER A 137 16.19 22.17 11.41
N GLY A 138 16.77 21.03 11.01
CA GLY A 138 17.23 20.71 9.66
C GLY A 138 16.19 20.06 8.77
N CYS A 139 14.97 19.83 9.26
CA CYS A 139 13.84 19.38 8.43
C CYS A 139 12.91 20.56 8.11
N ASN A 140 12.26 20.52 6.94
CA ASN A 140 11.17 21.46 6.64
C ASN A 140 9.99 21.26 7.62
N PRO A 141 9.29 22.33 8.06
CA PRO A 141 8.29 22.19 9.11
C PRO A 141 7.06 21.35 8.71
N LEU A 142 6.65 20.44 9.61
CA LEU A 142 5.40 19.68 9.52
C LEU A 142 4.45 20.03 10.69
N PRO A 143 4.03 21.30 10.83
CA PRO A 143 3.29 21.78 12.00
C PRO A 143 1.92 21.09 12.11
N PRO A 144 1.57 20.46 13.25
CA PRO A 144 0.27 19.79 13.41
C PRO A 144 -0.91 20.76 13.37
N GLU A 145 -0.69 22.07 13.57
CA GLU A 145 -1.70 23.10 13.38
C GLU A 145 -2.32 23.12 11.98
N PHE A 146 -1.62 22.61 10.97
CA PHE A 146 -2.09 22.44 9.59
C PHE A 146 -3.40 21.63 9.50
N TRP A 147 -3.56 20.60 10.34
CA TRP A 147 -4.75 19.73 10.39
C TRP A 147 -6.01 20.43 10.95
N LEU A 148 -5.89 21.67 11.43
CA LEU A 148 -7.01 22.48 11.96
C LEU A 148 -7.25 23.78 11.18
N LEU A 149 -6.60 23.99 10.02
CA LEU A 149 -6.88 25.14 9.19
C LEU A 149 -8.37 25.14 8.76
N PRO A 150 -9.09 26.27 8.82
CA PRO A 150 -10.44 26.34 8.29
C PRO A 150 -10.51 25.91 6.81
N ASN A 151 -11.57 25.18 6.42
CA ASN A 151 -11.74 24.63 5.05
C ASN A 151 -11.74 25.67 3.89
N ILE A 152 -11.64 26.97 4.20
CA ILE A 152 -11.48 28.06 3.23
C ILE A 152 -10.02 28.26 2.80
N PHE A 153 -9.04 27.78 3.58
CA PHE A 153 -7.62 27.87 3.24
C PHE A 153 -7.27 26.84 2.17
N PRO A 154 -6.77 27.23 0.99
CA PRO A 154 -6.69 26.36 -0.19
C PRO A 154 -5.65 25.23 -0.07
N ILE A 155 -4.90 25.16 1.03
CA ILE A 155 -3.89 24.12 1.32
C ILE A 155 -4.38 23.18 2.45
N HIS A 156 -5.54 23.42 3.08
CA HIS A 156 -6.04 22.51 4.12
C HIS A 156 -6.27 21.10 3.51
N PRO A 157 -5.95 19.99 4.21
CA PRO A 157 -6.13 18.62 3.69
C PRO A 157 -7.56 18.24 3.24
N ALA A 158 -8.54 19.12 3.50
CA ALA A 158 -9.96 18.88 3.36
C ALA A 158 -10.80 20.10 2.89
N VAL A 159 -10.22 20.99 2.06
CA VAL A 159 -10.94 22.06 1.31
C VAL A 159 -12.16 21.40 0.63
N SER A 160 -13.32 21.98 0.31
CA SER A 160 -13.53 23.20 -0.45
C SER A 160 -14.91 23.79 -0.25
N LEU A 161 -15.13 24.86 -1.02
CA LEU A 161 -16.44 25.37 -1.38
C LEU A 161 -16.48 25.53 -2.90
N VAL A 162 -17.47 24.92 -3.55
CA VAL A 162 -17.88 25.25 -4.92
C VAL A 162 -19.38 25.53 -4.89
N HIS A 163 -19.79 26.68 -5.43
CA HIS A 163 -21.20 26.97 -5.69
C HIS A 163 -21.61 26.24 -6.97
N VAL A 164 -22.60 25.36 -6.91
CA VAL A 164 -23.30 24.83 -8.09
C VAL A 164 -24.65 25.52 -8.17
N SER A 165 -24.89 26.26 -9.24
CA SER A 165 -26.14 26.98 -9.48
C SER A 165 -27.14 26.12 -10.25
N ASP A 166 -27.71 25.12 -9.59
CA ASP A 166 -28.82 24.35 -10.15
C ASP A 166 -30.14 25.09 -9.93
N THR A 167 -30.97 25.14 -10.97
CA THR A 167 -32.07 26.11 -11.11
C THR A 167 -33.29 25.89 -10.20
N GLN A 168 -33.22 24.97 -9.22
CA GLN A 168 -34.25 24.76 -8.21
C GLN A 168 -33.67 24.42 -6.83
N GLY A 169 -33.38 25.47 -6.05
CA GLY A 169 -33.17 25.38 -4.60
C GLY A 169 -31.71 25.50 -4.14
N PHE A 170 -31.45 26.43 -3.22
CA PHE A 170 -30.15 26.60 -2.59
C PHE A 170 -29.83 25.40 -1.67
N HIS A 171 -28.92 24.53 -2.09
CA HIS A 171 -28.32 23.49 -1.23
C HIS A 171 -26.79 23.59 -1.29
N TYR A 172 -26.14 23.75 -0.13
CA TYR A 172 -24.69 23.77 -0.03
C TYR A 172 -24.14 22.33 0.04
N THR A 173 -23.88 21.72 -1.11
CA THR A 173 -23.22 20.40 -1.16
C THR A 173 -21.71 20.57 -0.90
N LYS A 174 -21.24 20.00 0.21
CA LYS A 174 -19.89 20.20 0.75
C LYS A 174 -18.87 19.25 0.10
N TYR A 175 -18.26 19.65 -1.02
CA TYR A 175 -17.29 18.83 -1.76
C TYR A 175 -15.86 18.96 -1.20
N ARG A 176 -15.31 17.82 -0.73
CA ARG A 176 -14.07 17.73 0.03
C ARG A 176 -12.87 17.37 -0.89
N GLN A 177 -12.17 18.35 -1.46
CA GLN A 177 -10.78 18.19 -1.92
C GLN A 177 -9.99 17.39 -0.89
N ASN A 178 -9.53 16.20 -1.28
CA ASN A 178 -8.63 15.38 -0.50
C ASN A 178 -7.22 15.54 -1.08
N VAL A 179 -6.25 15.89 -0.23
CA VAL A 179 -4.87 15.42 -0.45
C VAL A 179 -4.93 13.89 -0.44
N LYS A 180 -4.17 13.21 -1.31
CA LYS A 180 -4.15 11.75 -1.44
C LYS A 180 -4.09 11.10 -0.06
N LEU A 181 -5.06 10.25 0.28
CA LEU A 181 -5.23 9.83 1.67
C LEU A 181 -4.03 8.98 2.17
N GLN A 182 -3.34 8.28 1.27
CA GLN A 182 -2.03 7.66 1.52
C GLN A 182 -0.99 8.68 2.05
N SER A 183 -0.92 9.85 1.43
CA SER A 183 0.00 10.92 1.81
C SER A 183 -0.43 11.57 3.13
N ILE A 184 -1.74 11.77 3.35
CA ILE A 184 -2.24 12.18 4.67
C ILE A 184 -1.84 11.16 5.75
N GLY A 185 -2.00 9.85 5.48
CA GLY A 185 -1.64 8.76 6.37
C GLY A 185 -0.15 8.74 6.77
N VAL A 186 0.75 9.10 5.85
CA VAL A 186 2.18 9.26 6.15
C VAL A 186 2.46 10.60 6.87
N TYR A 187 1.99 11.73 6.34
CA TYR A 187 2.31 13.05 6.90
C TYR A 187 1.69 13.32 8.27
N MET A 188 0.58 12.69 8.62
CA MET A 188 -0.11 12.93 9.89
C MET A 188 0.64 12.43 11.13
N PRO A 189 1.10 11.16 11.20
CA PRO A 189 1.96 10.72 12.28
C PRO A 189 3.36 11.37 12.23
N MET A 190 3.92 11.68 11.04
CA MET A 190 5.13 12.52 10.96
C MET A 190 4.92 13.89 11.63
N SER A 191 3.79 14.54 11.36
CA SER A 191 3.44 15.84 11.93
C SER A 191 3.16 15.77 13.44
N TYR A 192 2.57 14.67 13.93
CA TYR A 192 2.46 14.40 15.36
C TYR A 192 3.84 14.30 16.03
N LEU A 193 4.77 13.51 15.46
CA LEU A 193 6.13 13.35 15.99
C LEU A 193 6.94 14.66 15.91
N TYR A 194 6.81 15.40 14.80
CA TYR A 194 7.41 16.73 14.61
C TYR A 194 6.91 17.72 15.68
N GLY A 195 5.60 17.82 15.87
CA GLY A 195 4.97 18.70 16.86
C GLY A 195 5.28 18.32 18.32
N LYS A 196 5.54 17.04 18.59
CA LYS A 196 6.06 16.54 19.87
C LYS A 196 7.56 16.76 20.06
N ARG A 197 8.32 17.09 18.99
CA ARG A 197 9.79 17.15 18.97
C ARG A 197 10.42 15.84 19.48
N PHE A 198 9.79 14.70 19.16
CA PHE A 198 10.21 13.41 19.69
C PHE A 198 11.57 12.99 19.14
N VAL A 199 12.43 12.46 20.00
CA VAL A 199 13.76 11.92 19.67
C VAL A 199 14.00 10.68 20.53
N GLY A 200 14.54 9.61 19.93
CA GLY A 200 14.91 8.40 20.66
C GLY A 200 16.07 8.60 21.66
N PRO A 201 16.35 7.62 22.53
CA PRO A 201 17.45 7.71 23.49
C PRO A 201 18.81 7.90 22.81
N ILE A 202 19.60 8.89 23.25
CA ILE A 202 20.95 9.13 22.72
C ILE A 202 21.93 8.12 23.34
N THR A 203 22.09 6.99 22.68
CA THR A 203 23.00 5.90 23.09
C THR A 203 24.42 6.10 22.55
N GLY A 204 25.36 5.24 22.95
CA GLY A 204 26.69 5.19 22.34
C GLY A 204 26.67 4.91 20.83
N LEU A 205 25.71 4.12 20.32
CA LEU A 205 25.53 3.91 18.89
C LEU A 205 25.09 5.20 18.18
N VAL A 206 24.15 5.95 18.76
CA VAL A 206 23.72 7.26 18.23
C VAL A 206 24.90 8.24 18.20
N GLN A 207 25.77 8.21 19.21
CA GLN A 207 26.98 9.04 19.26
C GLN A 207 28.00 8.66 18.16
N SER A 208 28.23 7.37 17.91
CA SER A 208 29.09 6.91 16.80
C SER A 208 28.54 7.31 15.43
N LEU A 209 27.24 7.08 15.19
CA LEU A 209 26.58 7.46 13.93
C LEU A 209 26.67 8.98 13.67
N ARG A 210 26.59 9.82 14.71
CA ARG A 210 26.81 11.28 14.59
C ARG A 210 28.25 11.66 14.18
N GLN A 211 29.23 10.76 14.28
CA GLN A 211 30.59 10.97 13.74
C GLN A 211 30.77 10.33 12.35
N GLU A 212 30.09 9.22 12.06
CA GLU A 212 30.25 8.46 10.82
C GLU A 212 29.45 9.03 9.63
N LEU A 213 28.29 9.65 9.88
CA LEU A 213 27.35 10.05 8.84
C LEU A 213 27.61 11.43 8.21
N TYR A 214 28.55 12.22 8.75
CA TYR A 214 28.74 13.63 8.39
C TYR A 214 30.19 13.96 8.06
N ASN A 215 30.40 14.75 7.01
CA ASN A 215 31.72 15.25 6.61
C ASN A 215 32.26 16.35 7.56
N GLU A 216 31.42 16.88 8.44
CA GLU A 216 31.72 17.94 9.40
C GLU A 216 31.32 17.49 10.83
N PRO A 217 31.97 17.99 11.90
CA PRO A 217 31.59 17.63 13.26
C PRO A 217 30.14 17.99 13.56
N TYR A 218 29.35 17.04 14.07
CA TYR A 218 27.89 17.17 14.28
C TYR A 218 27.41 18.49 14.91
N HIS A 219 28.20 19.04 15.85
CA HIS A 219 27.88 20.29 16.57
C HIS A 219 28.14 21.58 15.79
N GLN A 220 28.77 21.49 14.61
CA GLN A 220 29.10 22.60 13.71
C GLN A 220 28.14 22.68 12.51
N ILE A 221 27.37 21.61 12.25
CA ILE A 221 26.43 21.51 11.15
C ILE A 221 25.39 22.64 11.24
N ASN A 222 25.30 23.44 10.18
CA ASN A 222 24.26 24.44 10.05
C ASN A 222 22.95 23.80 9.59
N TRP A 223 22.20 23.22 10.53
CA TRP A 223 20.90 22.61 10.29
C TRP A 223 19.93 23.53 9.55
N ASN A 224 19.99 24.85 9.77
CA ASN A 224 19.12 25.79 9.05
C ASN A 224 19.35 25.78 7.53
N ASN A 225 20.58 25.52 7.08
CA ASN A 225 20.92 25.35 5.67
C ASN A 225 20.60 23.94 5.15
N ALA A 226 20.67 22.93 6.02
CA ALA A 226 20.44 21.53 5.66
C ALA A 226 19.01 21.26 5.15
N ARG A 227 18.01 22.06 5.57
CA ARG A 227 16.59 21.94 5.16
C ARG A 227 16.30 21.91 3.67
N SER A 228 17.14 22.57 2.86
CA SER A 228 17.01 22.63 1.41
C SER A 228 18.23 22.01 0.71
N THR A 229 19.01 21.20 1.44
CA THR A 229 20.21 20.54 0.93
C THR A 229 19.89 19.08 0.62
N VAL A 230 19.50 18.83 -0.63
CA VAL A 230 19.29 17.49 -1.20
C VAL A 230 20.41 17.22 -2.19
N ALA A 231 20.89 15.97 -2.28
CA ALA A 231 21.84 15.58 -3.31
C ALA A 231 21.20 15.76 -4.70
N LYS A 232 21.92 16.36 -5.64
CA LYS A 232 21.38 16.71 -6.96
C LYS A 232 21.00 15.44 -7.75
N GLU A 233 21.74 14.38 -7.52
CA GLU A 233 21.60 13.05 -8.11
C GLU A 233 20.31 12.35 -7.66
N ASP A 234 19.81 12.64 -6.46
CA ASP A 234 18.61 12.05 -5.86
C ASP A 234 17.36 12.95 -5.99
N LEU A 235 17.54 14.23 -6.35
CA LEU A 235 16.45 15.21 -6.49
C LEU A 235 15.71 15.05 -7.83
N TYR A 236 14.78 14.10 -7.90
CA TYR A 236 13.91 13.89 -9.06
C TYR A 236 12.83 14.97 -9.20
N TYR A 237 12.24 15.43 -8.09
CA TYR A 237 11.17 16.44 -8.07
C TYR A 237 11.63 17.74 -7.37
N PRO A 238 12.23 18.70 -8.10
CA PRO A 238 12.81 19.91 -7.52
C PRO A 238 11.73 20.89 -7.03
N HIS A 239 11.99 21.53 -5.89
CA HIS A 239 11.06 22.49 -5.29
C HIS A 239 10.87 23.75 -6.16
N PRO A 240 9.63 24.16 -6.44
CA PRO A 240 9.35 25.47 -7.01
C PRO A 240 9.50 26.55 -5.92
N LEU A 241 9.94 27.75 -6.30
CA LEU A 241 10.18 28.89 -5.40
C LEU A 241 9.02 29.19 -4.42
N VAL A 242 7.77 28.93 -4.82
CA VAL A 242 6.58 29.11 -3.96
C VAL A 242 6.58 28.18 -2.74
N GLN A 243 7.12 26.97 -2.88
CA GLN A 243 7.24 25.96 -1.82
C GLN A 243 8.36 26.34 -0.85
N ASP A 244 9.52 26.77 -1.36
CA ASP A 244 10.62 27.31 -0.55
C ASP A 244 10.18 28.53 0.26
N MET A 245 9.43 29.46 -0.36
CA MET A 245 8.85 30.62 0.32
C MET A 245 7.87 30.20 1.42
N LEU A 246 6.99 29.23 1.16
CA LEU A 246 6.05 28.71 2.16
C LEU A 246 6.79 28.12 3.37
N TRP A 247 7.79 27.26 3.14
CA TRP A 247 8.58 26.68 4.23
C TRP A 247 9.44 27.71 4.96
N GLY A 248 9.99 28.70 4.26
CA GLY A 248 10.68 29.82 4.88
C GLY A 248 9.76 30.58 5.85
N VAL A 249 8.52 30.87 5.45
CA VAL A 249 7.51 31.49 6.33
C VAL A 249 7.12 30.55 7.48
N LEU A 250 6.87 29.27 7.22
CA LEU A 250 6.52 28.30 8.26
C LEU A 250 7.63 28.16 9.30
N HIS A 251 8.90 28.13 8.89
CA HIS A 251 10.05 27.94 9.77
C HIS A 251 10.44 29.22 10.51
N HIS A 252 10.54 30.35 9.82
CA HIS A 252 11.05 31.59 10.42
C HIS A 252 9.98 32.46 11.08
N VAL A 253 8.69 32.23 10.77
CA VAL A 253 7.58 33.03 11.32
C VAL A 253 6.59 32.16 12.09
N ALA A 254 6.00 31.14 11.46
CA ALA A 254 4.91 30.39 12.08
C ALA A 254 5.37 29.55 13.28
N GLU A 255 6.41 28.72 13.13
CA GLU A 255 6.88 27.82 14.19
C GLU A 255 7.41 28.56 15.44
N PRO A 256 8.17 29.67 15.34
CA PRO A 256 8.53 30.50 16.49
C PRO A 256 7.32 31.09 17.20
N ILE A 257 6.31 31.57 16.45
CA ILE A 257 5.07 32.08 17.06
C ILE A 257 4.33 30.95 17.78
N LEU A 258 4.17 29.79 17.12
CA LEU A 258 3.44 28.63 17.65
C LEU A 258 4.15 27.91 18.81
N THR A 259 5.46 28.08 18.99
CA THR A 259 6.18 27.57 20.16
C THR A 259 6.18 28.55 21.34
N CYS A 260 5.93 29.84 21.12
CA CYS A 260 5.79 30.83 22.18
C CYS A 260 4.40 30.82 22.86
N TRP A 261 4.37 31.10 24.17
CA TRP A 261 3.12 31.34 24.89
C TRP A 261 2.51 32.70 24.47
N PRO A 262 1.18 32.83 24.30
CA PRO A 262 0.13 31.83 24.56
C PRO A 262 -0.18 30.90 23.38
N PHE A 263 0.37 31.12 22.19
CA PHE A 263 0.04 30.37 20.98
C PHE A 263 0.40 28.89 21.05
N SER A 264 1.41 28.51 21.85
CA SER A 264 1.74 27.11 22.14
C SER A 264 0.62 26.31 22.80
N MET A 265 -0.36 26.96 23.44
CA MET A 265 -1.58 26.30 23.90
C MET A 265 -2.46 25.81 22.75
N LEU A 266 -2.35 26.41 21.56
CA LEU A 266 -3.08 25.98 20.38
C LEU A 266 -2.61 24.60 19.87
N ARG A 267 -1.35 24.20 20.14
CA ARG A 267 -0.71 22.95 19.67
C ARG A 267 -1.33 21.68 20.25
N GLU A 268 -1.94 21.74 21.43
CA GLU A 268 -2.54 20.57 22.09
C GLU A 268 -3.74 19.99 21.32
N LYS A 269 -4.61 20.88 20.80
CA LYS A 269 -5.81 20.48 20.05
C LYS A 269 -5.51 19.75 18.72
N PRO A 270 -4.60 20.23 17.84
CA PRO A 270 -4.21 19.52 16.63
C PRO A 270 -3.47 18.22 16.94
N LEU A 271 -2.62 18.16 17.98
CA LEU A 271 -2.01 16.90 18.40
C LEU A 271 -3.05 15.84 18.82
N LYS A 272 -4.12 16.27 19.52
CA LYS A 272 -5.27 15.40 19.84
C LYS A 272 -6.06 14.96 18.60
N ALA A 273 -6.20 15.82 17.59
CA ALA A 273 -6.85 15.46 16.33
C ALA A 273 -6.00 14.45 15.52
N ALA A 274 -4.70 14.72 15.34
CA ALA A 274 -3.79 13.86 14.60
C ALA A 274 -3.70 12.45 15.21
N ILE A 275 -3.52 12.32 16.53
CA ILE A 275 -3.50 11.00 17.18
C ILE A 275 -4.88 10.30 17.17
N GLY A 276 -5.97 11.08 17.10
CA GLY A 276 -7.32 10.56 16.92
C GLY A 276 -7.52 9.87 15.56
N HIS A 277 -6.98 10.45 14.49
CA HIS A 277 -6.97 9.83 13.16
C HIS A 277 -6.04 8.61 13.08
N VAL A 278 -4.86 8.65 13.70
CA VAL A 278 -3.96 7.47 13.81
C VAL A 278 -4.69 6.29 14.45
N ARG A 279 -5.33 6.49 15.61
CA ARG A 279 -6.14 5.45 16.28
C ARG A 279 -7.24 4.89 15.38
N TYR A 280 -7.92 5.76 14.64
CA TYR A 280 -8.99 5.36 13.73
C TYR A 280 -8.48 4.48 12.58
N GLU A 281 -7.34 4.83 11.98
CA GLU A 281 -6.72 4.03 10.93
C GLU A 281 -6.22 2.69 11.48
N ASP A 282 -5.58 2.70 12.65
CA ASP A 282 -5.12 1.49 13.34
C ASP A 282 -6.29 0.51 13.62
N GLU A 283 -7.43 1.02 14.09
CA GLU A 283 -8.60 0.19 14.38
C GLU A 283 -9.26 -0.35 13.10
N ASN A 284 -9.35 0.45 12.03
CA ASN A 284 -10.02 0.08 10.78
C ASN A 284 -9.19 -0.80 9.83
N SER A 285 -7.86 -0.72 9.92
CA SER A 285 -6.92 -1.59 9.17
C SER A 285 -6.43 -2.80 9.98
N GLN A 286 -7.00 -3.03 11.17
CA GLN A 286 -6.51 -4.00 12.15
C GLN A 286 -4.98 -3.91 12.40
N TYR A 287 -4.49 -2.68 12.50
CA TYR A 287 -3.09 -2.32 12.72
C TYR A 287 -2.16 -2.70 11.56
N LEU A 288 -2.67 -2.87 10.33
CA LEU A 288 -1.85 -2.98 9.12
C LEU A 288 -1.49 -1.62 8.51
N CYS A 289 -2.37 -0.61 8.67
CA CYS A 289 -2.35 0.69 8.00
C CYS A 289 -2.39 0.56 6.46
N ILE A 290 -2.32 1.67 5.70
CA ILE A 290 -2.33 1.60 4.23
C ILE A 290 -1.04 0.99 3.67
N GLY A 291 0.10 1.15 4.36
CA GLY A 291 1.39 0.55 3.99
C GLY A 291 2.52 0.82 4.99
N SER A 292 3.68 0.19 4.75
CA SER A 292 4.80 0.05 5.71
C SER A 292 5.31 1.35 6.35
N ILE A 293 5.37 2.46 5.62
CA ILE A 293 5.84 3.74 6.16
C ILE A 293 4.84 4.30 7.18
N GLU A 294 3.55 4.39 6.82
CA GLU A 294 2.49 4.79 7.75
C GLU A 294 2.45 3.84 8.95
N LYS A 295 2.44 2.52 8.69
CA LYS A 295 2.47 1.46 9.70
C LYS A 295 3.53 1.67 10.78
N VAL A 296 4.74 2.05 10.40
CA VAL A 296 5.83 2.37 11.33
C VAL A 296 5.60 3.67 12.08
N LEU A 297 5.17 4.73 11.38
CA LEU A 297 4.95 6.03 11.98
C LEU A 297 3.78 6.02 12.98
N CYS A 298 2.70 5.29 12.66
CA CYS A 298 1.58 5.01 13.57
C CYS A 298 2.05 4.19 14.78
N LEU A 299 2.84 3.12 14.58
CA LEU A 299 3.45 2.35 15.68
C LEU A 299 4.24 3.25 16.64
N ILE A 300 5.11 4.13 16.13
CA ILE A 300 5.87 5.08 16.97
C ILE A 300 4.90 6.08 17.65
N ALA A 301 3.90 6.61 16.93
CA ALA A 301 2.93 7.54 17.50
C ALA A 301 2.09 6.91 18.64
N ARG A 302 1.71 5.63 18.50
CA ARG A 302 1.05 4.85 19.57
C ARG A 302 1.96 4.63 20.77
N TRP A 303 3.24 4.31 20.55
CA TRP A 303 4.24 4.17 21.62
C TRP A 303 4.52 5.49 22.36
N VAL A 304 4.62 6.61 21.63
CA VAL A 304 4.81 7.97 22.19
C VAL A 304 3.58 8.44 22.99
N GLU A 305 2.38 7.93 22.68
CA GLU A 305 1.20 8.18 23.49
C GLU A 305 1.19 7.34 24.78
N ASP A 306 1.33 6.01 24.66
CA ASP A 306 1.49 5.09 25.78
C ASP A 306 2.24 3.81 25.33
N PRO A 307 3.48 3.59 25.81
CA PRO A 307 4.30 2.45 25.41
C PRO A 307 3.79 1.12 25.97
N ASN A 308 2.87 1.13 26.95
CA ASN A 308 2.26 -0.08 27.52
C ASN A 308 0.90 -0.43 26.87
N SER A 309 0.42 0.42 25.96
CA SER A 309 -0.91 0.31 25.38
C SER A 309 -1.13 -0.97 24.60
N GLU A 310 -2.37 -1.45 24.61
CA GLU A 310 -2.79 -2.61 23.80
C GLU A 310 -2.64 -2.33 22.29
N ALA A 311 -2.91 -1.09 21.87
CA ALA A 311 -2.69 -0.63 20.51
C ALA A 311 -1.22 -0.82 20.06
N TYR A 312 -0.25 -0.46 20.92
CA TYR A 312 1.16 -0.66 20.62
C TYR A 312 1.53 -2.14 20.46
N LYS A 313 1.02 -3.02 21.33
CA LYS A 313 1.24 -4.47 21.24
C LYS A 313 0.65 -5.08 19.96
N ARG A 314 -0.52 -4.60 19.53
CA ARG A 314 -1.14 -5.00 18.26
C ARG A 314 -0.34 -4.53 17.05
N HIS A 315 0.25 -3.33 17.09
CA HIS A 315 1.19 -2.91 16.06
C HIS A 315 2.37 -3.86 15.93
N LEU A 316 3.03 -4.21 17.05
CA LEU A 316 4.14 -5.17 17.05
C LEU A 316 3.72 -6.53 16.48
N ALA A 317 2.57 -7.05 16.91
CA ALA A 317 2.04 -8.33 16.44
C ALA A 317 1.76 -8.39 14.92
N ARG A 318 1.53 -7.22 14.30
CA ARG A 318 1.26 -7.05 12.85
C ARG A 318 2.48 -6.59 12.03
N LEU A 319 3.67 -6.50 12.61
CA LEU A 319 4.89 -6.26 11.83
C LEU A 319 5.30 -7.44 10.92
N PRO A 320 5.16 -8.72 11.31
CA PRO A 320 5.50 -9.85 10.46
C PRO A 320 4.72 -9.91 9.14
N ASP A 321 3.54 -9.31 9.07
CA ASP A 321 2.71 -9.19 7.86
C ASP A 321 3.44 -8.40 6.74
N ASN A 322 4.40 -7.53 7.08
CA ASN A 322 5.27 -6.82 6.13
C ASN A 322 6.55 -7.58 5.77
N TYR A 323 6.87 -8.70 6.42
CA TYR A 323 8.17 -9.38 6.27
C TYR A 323 8.16 -10.35 5.08
N TRP A 324 9.23 -10.35 4.27
CA TRP A 324 9.40 -11.30 3.17
C TRP A 324 10.82 -11.86 3.15
N VAL A 325 10.97 -13.19 3.11
CA VAL A 325 12.30 -13.83 2.99
C VAL A 325 12.48 -14.40 1.59
N ALA A 326 13.26 -13.69 0.79
CA ALA A 326 13.70 -14.06 -0.55
C ALA A 326 15.07 -14.76 -0.53
N GLU A 327 15.58 -15.19 -1.69
CA GLU A 327 16.92 -15.78 -1.82
C GLU A 327 18.07 -14.85 -1.43
N ASP A 328 17.81 -13.54 -1.42
CA ASP A 328 18.74 -12.47 -1.08
C ASP A 328 18.49 -11.83 0.30
N GLY A 329 17.65 -12.46 1.13
CA GLY A 329 17.51 -12.17 2.56
C GLY A 329 16.11 -11.71 2.98
N LEU A 330 16.03 -11.13 4.17
CA LEU A 330 14.81 -10.56 4.73
C LEU A 330 14.59 -9.13 4.19
N LYS A 331 13.51 -8.96 3.43
CA LYS A 331 13.00 -7.70 2.89
C LYS A 331 11.74 -7.27 3.63
N ILE A 332 11.37 -6.01 3.44
CA ILE A 332 10.11 -5.43 3.91
C ILE A 332 9.28 -5.03 2.70
N GLN A 333 8.02 -5.45 2.71
CA GLN A 333 7.00 -5.10 1.73
C GLN A 333 6.16 -3.93 2.25
N SER A 334 5.61 -3.10 1.36
CA SER A 334 4.63 -2.08 1.76
C SER A 334 3.38 -2.74 2.35
N PHE A 335 2.89 -3.74 1.63
CA PHE A 335 1.82 -4.69 1.93
C PHE A 335 1.98 -5.86 0.94
N GLY A 336 1.28 -6.98 1.16
CA GLY A 336 1.26 -8.06 0.17
C GLY A 336 0.40 -7.73 -1.07
N CYS A 337 0.55 -8.52 -2.13
CA CYS A 337 -0.18 -8.41 -3.40
C CYS A 337 -1.19 -9.56 -3.60
N GLN A 338 -1.65 -10.20 -2.52
CA GLN A 338 -2.30 -11.52 -2.56
C GLN A 338 -3.57 -11.55 -3.43
N MET A 339 -4.42 -10.54 -3.31
CA MET A 339 -5.68 -10.44 -4.07
C MET A 339 -5.45 -9.97 -5.51
N TRP A 340 -4.47 -9.09 -5.73
CA TRP A 340 -4.05 -8.66 -7.07
C TRP A 340 -3.54 -9.85 -7.90
N ASP A 341 -2.58 -10.59 -7.37
CA ASP A 341 -1.99 -11.76 -8.01
C ASP A 341 -3.02 -12.88 -8.19
N ALA A 342 -3.88 -13.13 -7.20
CA ALA A 342 -4.96 -14.10 -7.35
C ALA A 342 -5.93 -13.71 -8.47
N GLY A 343 -6.31 -12.42 -8.57
CA GLY A 343 -7.20 -11.90 -9.61
C GLY A 343 -6.67 -12.16 -11.02
N PHE A 344 -5.38 -11.88 -11.28
CA PHE A 344 -4.78 -12.15 -12.58
C PHE A 344 -4.46 -13.63 -12.81
N ALA A 345 -4.01 -14.36 -11.79
CA ALA A 345 -3.76 -15.81 -11.87
C ALA A 345 -5.01 -16.58 -12.31
N ILE A 346 -6.16 -16.27 -11.69
CA ILE A 346 -7.45 -16.87 -12.05
C ILE A 346 -7.81 -16.52 -13.50
N GLN A 347 -7.72 -15.25 -13.91
CA GLN A 347 -8.04 -14.85 -15.29
C GLN A 347 -7.13 -15.53 -16.32
N ALA A 348 -5.84 -15.70 -16.02
CA ALA A 348 -4.90 -16.41 -16.87
C ALA A 348 -5.25 -17.91 -17.01
N ILE A 349 -5.55 -18.60 -15.89
CA ILE A 349 -5.99 -20.00 -15.92
C ILE A 349 -7.27 -20.15 -16.75
N LEU A 350 -8.29 -19.32 -16.47
CA LEU A 350 -9.58 -19.38 -17.15
C LEU A 350 -9.49 -19.09 -18.66
N SER A 351 -8.60 -18.19 -19.05
CA SER A 351 -8.36 -17.85 -20.47
C SER A 351 -7.67 -18.97 -21.27
N CYS A 352 -7.04 -19.94 -20.60
CA CYS A 352 -6.40 -21.08 -21.26
C CYS A 352 -7.39 -22.17 -21.69
N ASN A 353 -8.68 -22.11 -21.28
CA ASN A 353 -9.69 -23.14 -21.51
C ASN A 353 -9.33 -24.56 -21.00
N LEU A 354 -8.44 -24.67 -20.00
CA LEU A 354 -8.02 -25.94 -19.37
C LEU A 354 -8.68 -26.16 -17.99
N ASN A 355 -9.81 -25.50 -17.74
CA ASN A 355 -10.39 -25.30 -16.40
C ASN A 355 -10.66 -26.61 -15.65
N GLU A 356 -11.14 -27.64 -16.35
CA GLU A 356 -11.42 -28.96 -15.79
C GLU A 356 -10.14 -29.66 -15.28
N GLU A 357 -8.97 -29.40 -15.89
CA GLU A 357 -7.69 -29.95 -15.45
C GLU A 357 -7.17 -29.28 -14.16
N PHE A 358 -7.58 -28.04 -13.90
CA PHE A 358 -7.11 -27.20 -12.79
C PHE A 358 -8.19 -26.91 -11.73
N GLY A 359 -9.28 -27.68 -11.73
CA GLY A 359 -10.39 -27.56 -10.78
C GLY A 359 -10.00 -27.39 -9.30
N PRO A 360 -9.08 -28.20 -8.73
CA PRO A 360 -8.66 -28.04 -7.34
C PRO A 360 -7.98 -26.70 -7.03
N THR A 361 -7.18 -26.18 -7.97
CA THR A 361 -6.53 -24.86 -7.86
C THR A 361 -7.56 -23.74 -7.93
N LEU A 362 -8.49 -23.83 -8.89
CA LEU A 362 -9.59 -22.88 -9.09
C LEU A 362 -10.56 -22.86 -7.90
N ARG A 363 -10.85 -24.01 -7.29
CA ARG A 363 -11.68 -24.11 -6.07
C ARG A 363 -11.05 -23.37 -4.89
N LYS A 364 -9.76 -23.63 -4.60
CA LYS A 364 -9.05 -22.90 -3.53
C LYS A 364 -9.04 -21.40 -3.78
N SER A 365 -8.76 -20.95 -5.01
CA SER A 365 -8.71 -19.52 -5.31
C SER A 365 -10.10 -18.86 -5.30
N HIS A 366 -11.17 -19.60 -5.62
CA HIS A 366 -12.54 -19.13 -5.42
C HIS A 366 -12.88 -18.95 -3.93
N ASP A 367 -12.46 -19.87 -3.06
CA ASP A 367 -12.59 -19.73 -1.61
C ASP A 367 -11.78 -18.54 -1.07
N PHE A 368 -10.57 -18.31 -1.59
CA PHE A 368 -9.77 -17.11 -1.29
C PHE A 368 -10.46 -15.80 -1.70
N VAL A 369 -10.98 -15.71 -2.94
CA VAL A 369 -11.70 -14.53 -3.44
C VAL A 369 -12.95 -14.26 -2.59
N LYS A 370 -13.68 -15.30 -2.19
CA LYS A 370 -14.84 -15.20 -1.28
C LYS A 370 -14.48 -14.67 0.09
N ALA A 371 -13.34 -15.09 0.64
CA ALA A 371 -12.84 -14.61 1.94
C ALA A 371 -12.29 -13.18 1.87
N SER A 372 -11.67 -12.79 0.75
CA SER A 372 -10.93 -11.52 0.63
C SER A 372 -11.80 -10.28 0.39
N GLN A 373 -13.09 -10.43 0.09
CA GLN A 373 -13.98 -9.28 -0.12
C GLN A 373 -14.29 -8.58 1.21
N VAL A 374 -14.26 -7.25 1.23
CA VAL A 374 -14.55 -6.44 2.41
C VAL A 374 -16.06 -6.42 2.69
N TRP A 375 -16.48 -6.84 3.89
CA TRP A 375 -17.89 -7.05 4.25
C TRP A 375 -18.60 -5.80 4.81
N GLN A 376 -17.85 -4.82 5.30
CA GLN A 376 -18.37 -3.64 6.00
C GLN A 376 -17.60 -2.39 5.56
N ASN A 377 -18.25 -1.23 5.60
CA ASN A 377 -17.54 0.04 5.47
C ASN A 377 -16.70 0.30 6.73
N PRO A 378 -15.73 1.24 6.69
CA PRO A 378 -14.99 1.62 7.88
C PRO A 378 -15.94 2.18 8.96
N SER A 379 -15.52 2.12 10.23
CA SER A 379 -16.34 2.43 11.39
C SER A 379 -16.81 3.89 11.41
N ASP A 380 -17.91 4.12 12.14
CA ASP A 380 -18.42 5.45 12.49
C ASP A 380 -18.68 6.35 11.26
N ASP A 381 -18.49 7.67 11.40
CA ASP A 381 -18.49 8.59 10.25
C ASP A 381 -17.14 8.52 9.53
N PHE A 382 -16.94 7.44 8.79
CA PHE A 382 -15.74 7.22 7.97
C PHE A 382 -15.47 8.36 6.99
N LYS A 383 -16.52 9.06 6.52
CA LYS A 383 -16.38 10.24 5.64
C LYS A 383 -15.77 11.42 6.39
N ALA A 384 -16.10 11.64 7.66
CA ALA A 384 -15.44 12.64 8.49
C ALA A 384 -13.94 12.32 8.66
N MET A 385 -13.60 11.04 8.75
CA MET A 385 -12.23 10.49 8.80
C MET A 385 -11.58 10.30 7.42
N TYR A 386 -12.10 10.99 6.40
CA TYR A 386 -11.62 11.06 5.02
C TYR A 386 -11.83 9.83 4.14
N ARG A 387 -11.94 8.64 4.72
CA ARG A 387 -12.15 7.36 4.03
C ARG A 387 -13.38 7.38 3.11
N HIS A 388 -13.33 6.52 2.09
CA HIS A 388 -14.43 6.25 1.16
C HIS A 388 -15.19 4.96 1.52
N ILE A 389 -16.20 4.57 0.72
CA ILE A 389 -16.91 3.30 0.93
C ILE A 389 -16.05 2.10 0.51
N SER A 390 -16.04 1.05 1.32
CA SER A 390 -15.28 -0.18 1.07
C SER A 390 -16.11 -1.47 1.14
N LYS A 391 -17.37 -1.43 1.61
CA LYS A 391 -18.26 -2.61 1.60
C LYS A 391 -18.46 -3.13 0.17
N GLY A 392 -18.04 -4.36 -0.09
CA GLY A 392 -18.06 -5.01 -1.40
C GLY A 392 -16.74 -4.90 -2.18
N ALA A 393 -15.78 -4.12 -1.70
CA ALA A 393 -14.48 -3.97 -2.35
C ALA A 393 -13.63 -5.24 -2.24
N TRP A 394 -12.69 -5.37 -3.17
CA TRP A 394 -11.48 -6.15 -2.95
C TRP A 394 -10.31 -5.19 -2.81
N THR A 395 -9.46 -5.43 -1.81
CA THR A 395 -8.23 -4.65 -1.58
C THR A 395 -7.12 -5.19 -2.49
N PHE A 396 -5.97 -4.51 -2.55
CA PHE A 396 -4.79 -5.04 -3.25
C PHE A 396 -4.20 -6.29 -2.57
N SER A 397 -4.36 -6.40 -1.25
CA SER A 397 -3.73 -7.41 -0.40
C SER A 397 -4.75 -8.47 0.09
N MET A 398 -5.40 -8.21 1.22
CA MET A 398 -6.34 -9.09 1.92
C MET A 398 -7.46 -8.30 2.62
N GLN A 399 -8.50 -8.99 3.10
CA GLN A 399 -9.67 -8.36 3.72
C GLN A 399 -9.30 -7.41 4.87
N ASP A 400 -8.38 -7.80 5.75
CA ASP A 400 -7.99 -7.04 6.96
C ASP A 400 -7.44 -5.64 6.63
N HIS A 401 -6.87 -5.44 5.44
CA HIS A 401 -6.37 -4.14 4.98
C HIS A 401 -7.50 -3.11 4.88
N GLY A 402 -8.72 -3.52 4.51
CA GLY A 402 -9.92 -2.67 4.50
C GLY A 402 -9.92 -1.48 3.53
N TRP A 403 -8.83 -1.27 2.78
CA TRP A 403 -8.68 -0.19 1.80
C TRP A 403 -9.17 -0.62 0.41
N GLN A 404 -10.27 -0.03 -0.04
CA GLN A 404 -10.81 -0.24 -1.38
C GLN A 404 -9.88 0.26 -2.48
N VAL A 405 -9.80 -0.49 -3.58
CA VAL A 405 -9.13 -0.05 -4.82
C VAL A 405 -10.07 -0.32 -5.99
N SER A 406 -10.16 0.61 -6.96
CA SER A 406 -11.08 0.52 -8.10
C SER A 406 -10.76 -0.66 -9.01
N ASP A 407 -9.50 -0.80 -9.40
CA ASP A 407 -8.98 -1.93 -10.19
C ASP A 407 -9.12 -3.25 -9.44
N CYS A 408 -8.59 -3.37 -8.22
CA CYS A 408 -8.64 -4.59 -7.42
C CYS A 408 -10.10 -5.06 -7.21
N THR A 409 -11.03 -4.11 -7.01
CA THR A 409 -12.46 -4.42 -6.91
C THR A 409 -13.05 -4.85 -8.26
N ALA A 410 -12.64 -4.25 -9.38
CA ALA A 410 -13.11 -4.63 -10.71
C ALA A 410 -12.53 -5.98 -11.18
N GLU A 411 -11.25 -6.25 -10.92
CA GLU A 411 -10.58 -7.54 -11.14
C GLU A 411 -11.20 -8.64 -10.27
N GLY A 412 -11.41 -8.36 -8.97
CA GLY A 412 -12.12 -9.23 -8.04
C GLY A 412 -13.56 -9.53 -8.47
N LEU A 413 -14.29 -8.51 -8.92
CA LEU A 413 -15.65 -8.66 -9.47
C LEU A 413 -15.64 -9.51 -10.74
N LYS A 414 -14.66 -9.33 -11.65
CA LYS A 414 -14.52 -10.16 -12.85
C LYS A 414 -14.38 -11.64 -12.48
N VAL A 415 -13.40 -12.00 -11.64
CA VAL A 415 -13.17 -13.41 -11.29
C VAL A 415 -14.34 -14.02 -10.53
N ALA A 416 -14.97 -13.25 -9.62
CA ALA A 416 -16.13 -13.72 -8.86
C ALA A 416 -17.35 -13.99 -9.75
N ILE A 417 -17.60 -13.15 -10.76
CA ILE A 417 -18.64 -13.40 -11.77
C ILE A 417 -18.28 -14.62 -12.62
N LEU A 418 -17.03 -14.77 -13.07
CA LEU A 418 -16.61 -15.93 -13.87
C LEU A 418 -16.81 -17.24 -13.09
N PHE A 419 -16.39 -17.31 -11.83
CA PHE A 419 -16.68 -18.47 -10.96
C PHE A 419 -18.17 -18.74 -10.80
N SER A 420 -19.03 -17.71 -10.74
CA SER A 420 -20.48 -17.89 -10.63
C SER A 420 -21.14 -18.56 -11.85
N GLN A 421 -20.42 -18.69 -12.96
CA GLN A 421 -20.85 -19.40 -14.17
C GLN A 421 -20.29 -20.83 -14.28
N MET A 422 -19.40 -21.24 -13.37
CA MET A 422 -18.78 -22.57 -13.37
C MET A 422 -19.59 -23.57 -12.53
N SER A 423 -19.34 -24.86 -12.72
CA SER A 423 -20.01 -25.90 -11.92
C SER A 423 -19.60 -25.83 -10.44
N PRO A 424 -20.56 -25.87 -9.48
CA PRO A 424 -20.24 -26.02 -8.05
C PRO A 424 -19.47 -27.31 -7.73
N ASP A 425 -19.61 -28.36 -8.54
CA ASP A 425 -18.82 -29.59 -8.41
C ASP A 425 -17.33 -29.37 -8.75
N LEU A 426 -17.02 -28.35 -9.58
CA LEU A 426 -15.65 -27.98 -9.93
C LEU A 426 -15.07 -26.99 -8.90
N VAL A 427 -15.71 -25.82 -8.73
CA VAL A 427 -15.15 -24.68 -7.97
C VAL A 427 -15.85 -24.37 -6.64
N GLY A 428 -16.89 -25.12 -6.26
CA GLY A 428 -17.68 -24.88 -5.05
C GLY A 428 -18.76 -23.82 -5.21
N GLU A 429 -19.55 -23.61 -4.16
CA GLU A 429 -20.68 -22.68 -4.17
C GLU A 429 -20.26 -21.25 -4.49
N LYS A 430 -21.06 -20.62 -5.36
CA LYS A 430 -20.89 -19.23 -5.81
C LYS A 430 -21.27 -18.23 -4.72
N MET A 431 -20.76 -17.01 -4.85
CA MET A 431 -21.14 -15.88 -4.01
C MET A 431 -22.61 -15.47 -4.16
N GLU A 432 -23.16 -14.91 -3.08
CA GLU A 432 -24.44 -14.24 -3.06
C GLU A 432 -24.45 -13.04 -4.03
N THR A 433 -25.55 -12.85 -4.76
CA THR A 433 -25.62 -11.86 -5.85
C THR A 433 -25.51 -10.41 -5.33
N GLU A 434 -25.98 -10.18 -4.11
CA GLU A 434 -25.91 -8.92 -3.38
C GLU A 434 -24.45 -8.44 -3.21
N ARG A 435 -23.50 -9.39 -3.08
CA ARG A 435 -22.07 -9.08 -2.94
C ARG A 435 -21.46 -8.53 -4.24
N PHE A 436 -22.01 -8.89 -5.40
CA PHE A 436 -21.66 -8.27 -6.68
C PHE A 436 -22.24 -6.87 -6.80
N TYR A 437 -23.44 -6.63 -6.26
CA TYR A 437 -24.05 -5.30 -6.23
C TYR A 437 -23.27 -4.33 -5.33
N ASP A 438 -22.80 -4.80 -4.16
CA ASP A 438 -21.91 -4.01 -3.30
C ASP A 438 -20.59 -3.64 -4.01
N ALA A 439 -19.95 -4.58 -4.71
CA ALA A 439 -18.74 -4.31 -5.50
C ALA A 439 -18.99 -3.28 -6.62
N VAL A 440 -20.10 -3.40 -7.36
CA VAL A 440 -20.51 -2.42 -8.39
C VAL A 440 -20.78 -1.04 -7.78
N ASN A 441 -21.32 -0.98 -6.56
CA ASN A 441 -21.52 0.29 -5.85
C ASN A 441 -20.19 0.96 -5.51
N VAL A 442 -19.17 0.20 -5.06
CA VAL A 442 -17.82 0.73 -4.83
C VAL A 442 -17.24 1.27 -6.13
N ILE A 443 -17.20 0.48 -7.20
CA ILE A 443 -16.64 0.91 -8.50
C ILE A 443 -17.31 2.19 -8.98
N LEU A 444 -18.65 2.20 -9.15
CA LEU A 444 -19.38 3.38 -9.64
C LEU A 444 -19.23 4.63 -8.76
N SER A 445 -18.92 4.47 -7.47
CA SER A 445 -18.70 5.60 -6.55
C SER A 445 -17.32 6.26 -6.65
N LEU A 446 -16.38 5.62 -7.34
CA LEU A 446 -15.01 6.11 -7.54
C LEU A 446 -14.86 6.90 -8.85
N GLN A 447 -15.78 6.76 -9.81
CA GLN A 447 -15.66 7.42 -11.12
C GLN A 447 -15.64 8.96 -11.01
N SER A 448 -14.64 9.56 -11.65
CA SER A 448 -14.48 11.02 -11.73
C SER A 448 -15.37 11.64 -12.81
N SER A 449 -15.53 12.97 -12.77
CA SER A 449 -16.42 13.70 -13.69
C SER A 449 -15.98 13.64 -15.16
N ASN A 450 -14.68 13.48 -15.41
CA ASN A 450 -14.07 13.24 -16.73
C ASN A 450 -14.27 11.80 -17.25
N GLY A 451 -14.84 10.90 -16.44
CA GLY A 451 -15.09 9.50 -16.80
C GLY A 451 -14.01 8.51 -16.39
N GLY A 452 -12.80 8.98 -16.07
CA GLY A 452 -11.72 8.13 -15.58
C GLY A 452 -11.96 7.62 -14.15
N PHE A 453 -11.20 6.60 -13.76
CA PHE A 453 -11.22 6.04 -12.41
C PHE A 453 -9.86 6.23 -11.73
N PRO A 454 -9.83 6.77 -10.51
CA PRO A 454 -8.68 6.74 -9.62
C PRO A 454 -8.54 5.40 -8.91
N ALA A 455 -7.38 5.15 -8.28
CA ALA A 455 -7.13 3.89 -7.58
C ALA A 455 -7.93 3.82 -6.27
N TRP A 456 -7.68 4.72 -5.31
CA TRP A 456 -8.17 4.56 -3.93
C TRP A 456 -9.43 5.36 -3.59
N GLU A 457 -9.52 6.62 -4.06
CA GLU A 457 -10.58 7.56 -3.70
C GLU A 457 -10.97 8.43 -4.90
N PRO A 458 -12.19 9.01 -4.97
CA PRO A 458 -12.56 9.90 -6.06
C PRO A 458 -11.59 11.10 -6.14
N GLN A 459 -11.17 11.51 -7.34
CA GLN A 459 -10.39 12.74 -7.48
C GLN A 459 -11.25 13.91 -7.01
N ARG A 460 -10.78 14.54 -5.94
CA ARG A 460 -11.32 15.80 -5.45
C ARG A 460 -10.25 16.89 -5.45
N ALA A 461 -8.97 16.52 -5.46
CA ALA A 461 -7.77 17.37 -5.61
C ALA A 461 -7.73 18.24 -6.89
N TYR A 462 -7.17 19.45 -6.84
CA TYR A 462 -6.77 20.21 -8.04
C TYR A 462 -5.29 19.98 -8.35
N ARG A 463 -4.95 19.79 -9.64
CA ARG A 463 -3.56 19.54 -10.12
C ARG A 463 -2.51 20.56 -9.65
N TRP A 464 -2.88 21.81 -9.37
CA TRP A 464 -1.91 22.82 -8.90
C TRP A 464 -1.37 22.56 -7.49
N LEU A 465 -2.04 21.74 -6.67
CA LEU A 465 -1.58 21.39 -5.32
C LEU A 465 -0.27 20.60 -5.33
N GLU A 466 0.05 19.90 -6.41
CA GLU A 466 1.30 19.14 -6.56
C GLU A 466 2.55 20.02 -6.56
N LYS A 467 2.38 21.34 -6.75
CA LYS A 467 3.44 22.35 -6.50
C LYS A 467 3.83 22.49 -5.01
N PHE A 468 3.20 21.72 -4.14
CA PHE A 468 3.53 21.58 -2.72
C PHE A 468 3.92 20.14 -2.36
N ASN A 469 4.17 19.27 -3.35
CA ASN A 469 4.72 17.95 -3.15
C ASN A 469 6.13 18.08 -2.54
N SER A 470 6.26 17.59 -1.32
CA SER A 470 7.47 17.70 -0.49
C SER A 470 8.27 16.41 -0.41
N SER A 471 8.01 15.46 -1.30
CA SER A 471 8.67 14.16 -1.27
C SER A 471 10.04 14.14 -1.92
N GLU A 472 10.43 15.16 -2.71
CA GLU A 472 11.74 15.34 -3.37
C GLU A 472 12.11 14.27 -4.43
N PHE A 473 11.64 13.03 -4.29
CA PHE A 473 11.94 11.89 -5.16
C PHE A 473 10.70 11.15 -5.70
N PHE A 474 9.47 11.49 -5.27
CA PHE A 474 8.24 11.03 -5.94
C PHE A 474 7.59 12.17 -6.72
N GLU A 475 7.13 11.86 -7.92
CA GLU A 475 6.22 12.70 -8.69
C GLU A 475 4.76 12.27 -8.41
N ASP A 476 3.83 13.20 -8.57
CA ASP A 476 2.38 12.95 -8.50
C ASP A 476 1.88 12.23 -7.23
N ALA A 477 2.54 12.51 -6.11
CA ALA A 477 2.29 11.88 -4.81
C ALA A 477 1.21 12.58 -3.97
N LEU A 478 0.88 13.86 -4.24
CA LEU A 478 0.03 14.64 -3.33
C LEU A 478 -1.47 14.54 -3.63
N ILE A 479 -1.88 14.30 -4.88
CA ILE A 479 -3.31 14.15 -5.20
C ILE A 479 -3.62 12.80 -5.87
N GLU A 480 -4.82 12.30 -5.60
CA GLU A 480 -5.35 11.14 -6.32
C GLU A 480 -5.76 11.56 -7.75
N ARG A 481 -5.49 10.69 -8.73
CA ARG A 481 -5.69 10.93 -10.17
C ARG A 481 -6.36 9.76 -10.83
N GLU A 482 -7.00 10.01 -11.97
CA GLU A 482 -7.49 8.94 -12.83
C GLU A 482 -6.33 8.27 -13.58
N TYR A 483 -6.43 6.96 -13.75
CA TYR A 483 -5.44 6.13 -14.45
C TYR A 483 -6.13 5.29 -15.54
N VAL A 484 -5.44 5.03 -16.65
CA VAL A 484 -5.98 4.25 -17.78
C VAL A 484 -6.21 2.80 -17.36
N GLU A 485 -5.32 2.26 -16.53
CA GLU A 485 -5.32 0.92 -15.98
C GLU A 485 -6.54 0.70 -15.08
N CYS A 486 -6.76 1.60 -14.12
CA CYS A 486 -7.94 1.58 -13.25
C CYS A 486 -9.24 1.75 -14.04
N THR A 487 -9.25 2.65 -15.03
CA THR A 487 -10.41 2.91 -15.90
C THR A 487 -10.74 1.69 -16.77
N SER A 488 -9.74 1.05 -17.37
CA SER A 488 -9.89 -0.15 -18.19
C SER A 488 -10.40 -1.33 -17.37
N SER A 489 -9.83 -1.56 -16.18
CA SER A 489 -10.27 -2.61 -15.26
C SER A 489 -11.74 -2.41 -14.87
N ALA A 490 -12.12 -1.18 -14.50
CA ALA A 490 -13.51 -0.81 -14.19
C ALA A 490 -14.47 -1.04 -15.37
N VAL A 491 -14.09 -0.63 -16.60
CA VAL A 491 -14.88 -0.88 -17.83
C VAL A 491 -15.11 -2.37 -18.04
N GLN A 492 -14.06 -3.20 -17.94
CA GLN A 492 -14.17 -4.64 -18.15
C GLN A 492 -15.06 -5.31 -17.09
N GLY A 493 -14.87 -4.98 -15.81
CA GLY A 493 -15.68 -5.50 -14.70
C GLY A 493 -17.16 -5.10 -14.81
N LEU A 494 -17.44 -3.83 -15.07
CA LEU A 494 -18.81 -3.32 -15.28
C LEU A 494 -19.45 -3.91 -16.54
N ALA A 495 -18.72 -4.08 -17.63
CA ALA A 495 -19.23 -4.69 -18.86
C ALA A 495 -19.58 -6.18 -18.67
N LEU A 496 -18.77 -6.92 -17.90
CA LEU A 496 -19.05 -8.32 -17.56
C LEU A 496 -20.25 -8.42 -16.61
N PHE A 497 -20.31 -7.60 -15.56
CA PHE A 497 -21.45 -7.53 -14.66
C PHE A 497 -22.75 -7.22 -15.43
N ARG A 498 -22.73 -6.21 -16.29
CA ARG A 498 -23.86 -5.82 -17.16
C ARG A 498 -24.38 -6.95 -18.05
N LYS A 499 -23.50 -7.87 -18.48
CA LYS A 499 -23.86 -9.05 -19.30
C LYS A 499 -24.71 -10.05 -18.51
N PHE A 500 -24.35 -10.33 -17.25
CA PHE A 500 -25.02 -11.33 -16.41
C PHE A 500 -26.14 -10.76 -15.53
N TYR A 501 -26.09 -9.46 -15.19
CA TYR A 501 -27.03 -8.74 -14.34
C TYR A 501 -27.69 -7.54 -15.06
N PRO A 502 -28.29 -7.73 -16.26
CA PRO A 502 -28.67 -6.63 -17.17
C PRO A 502 -29.77 -5.68 -16.65
N LYS A 503 -30.42 -5.99 -15.51
CA LYS A 503 -31.45 -5.17 -14.89
C LYS A 503 -30.93 -4.28 -13.75
N HIS A 504 -29.77 -4.57 -13.17
CA HIS A 504 -29.26 -3.84 -12.01
C HIS A 504 -28.53 -2.56 -12.45
N ARG A 505 -28.99 -1.38 -12.01
CA ARG A 505 -28.40 -0.05 -12.27
C ARG A 505 -28.01 0.21 -13.75
N ARG A 506 -28.75 -0.39 -14.70
CA ARG A 506 -28.35 -0.51 -16.11
C ARG A 506 -27.95 0.81 -16.77
N THR A 507 -28.78 1.85 -16.59
CA THR A 507 -28.54 3.19 -17.16
C THR A 507 -27.27 3.85 -16.62
N GLU A 508 -27.00 3.67 -15.33
CA GLU A 508 -25.83 4.25 -14.67
C GLU A 508 -24.55 3.53 -15.12
N ILE A 509 -24.60 2.21 -15.25
CA ILE A 509 -23.49 1.39 -15.74
C ILE A 509 -23.19 1.69 -17.21
N ASP A 510 -24.21 1.80 -18.07
CA ASP A 510 -24.01 2.17 -19.48
C ASP A 510 -23.42 3.59 -19.61
N SER A 511 -23.90 4.56 -18.82
CA SER A 511 -23.32 5.92 -18.78
C SER A 511 -21.88 5.92 -18.27
N SER A 512 -21.60 5.13 -17.23
CA SER A 512 -20.27 4.99 -16.64
C SER A 512 -19.26 4.42 -17.63
N ILE A 513 -19.60 3.32 -18.30
CA ILE A 513 -18.77 2.69 -19.34
C ILE A 513 -18.51 3.68 -20.50
N SER A 514 -19.54 4.38 -20.99
CA SER A 514 -19.37 5.32 -22.11
C SER A 514 -18.42 6.47 -21.78
N LYS A 515 -18.51 7.05 -20.57
CA LYS A 515 -17.59 8.10 -20.11
C LYS A 515 -16.16 7.58 -19.92
N ALA A 516 -16.02 6.35 -19.43
CA ALA A 516 -14.73 5.72 -19.20
C ALA A 516 -14.00 5.39 -20.51
N ILE A 517 -14.73 4.98 -21.55
CA ILE A 517 -14.18 4.82 -22.91
C ILE A 517 -13.72 6.17 -23.45
N GLN A 518 -14.54 7.22 -23.33
CA GLN A 518 -14.14 8.58 -23.75
C GLN A 518 -12.86 9.04 -23.03
N TYR A 519 -12.74 8.81 -21.72
CA TYR A 519 -11.52 9.13 -20.97
C TYR A 519 -10.30 8.39 -21.53
N ILE A 520 -10.41 7.09 -21.82
CA ILE A 520 -9.30 6.29 -22.38
C ILE A 520 -8.90 6.81 -23.77
N GLU A 521 -9.86 7.22 -24.60
CA GLU A 521 -9.59 7.83 -25.90
C GLU A 521 -8.95 9.23 -25.77
N ASP A 522 -9.41 10.05 -24.82
CA ASP A 522 -8.96 11.43 -24.59
C ASP A 522 -7.52 11.52 -24.05
N VAL A 523 -7.01 10.46 -23.41
CA VAL A 523 -5.64 10.39 -22.85
C VAL A 523 -4.69 9.49 -23.64
N GLN A 524 -5.09 9.00 -24.81
CA GLN A 524 -4.18 8.27 -25.69
C GLN A 524 -3.14 9.21 -26.31
N GLU A 525 -1.87 8.81 -26.30
CA GLU A 525 -0.79 9.56 -26.95
C GLU A 525 -0.88 9.48 -28.49
N PRO A 526 -0.38 10.47 -29.25
CA PRO A 526 -0.48 10.50 -30.71
C PRO A 526 0.17 9.34 -31.47
N ASP A 527 1.03 8.55 -30.81
CA ASP A 527 1.65 7.35 -31.37
C ASP A 527 0.84 6.06 -31.12
N GLY A 528 -0.24 6.16 -30.34
CA GLY A 528 -1.15 5.07 -29.97
C GLY A 528 -0.87 4.44 -28.61
N SER A 529 0.13 4.91 -27.85
CA SER A 529 0.40 4.49 -26.47
C SER A 529 -0.51 5.17 -25.43
N TRP A 530 -0.38 4.76 -24.17
CA TRP A 530 -1.05 5.29 -22.98
C TRP A 530 -0.03 5.36 -21.83
#